data_AF-A0A2G5T486-F1
#
_entry.id   AF-A0A2G5T486-F1
#
_cell.length_a   1.000
_cell.length_b   1.000
_cell.length_c   1.000
_cell.angle_alpha   90.00
_cell.angle_beta   90.00
_cell.angle_gamma   90.00
#
_symmetry.space_group_name_H-M   'P 1'
#
loop_
_entity.id
_entity.type
_entity.pdbx_description
1 polymer ?
#
loop_
_entity_poly.entity_id
_entity_poly.type
_entity_poly.pdbx_seq_one_letter_code
_entity_poly.pdbx_strand_id
1 'polypeptide(L)'
;MFAVPKNPPQKLLYSKEFIRDVKGFLRCLEKLLAHPRTSRPENYYYVYSLITYYTAIVNTPDVPSTKENVELLKQGLVVCKWFEDIVARTIPGGKTIVEAMEDIQEERRRSNP
;
A
#
# COMPACT_ATOMS: atom_id res chain seq x y z
N MET A 1 -45.38 19.12 -6.53
CA MET A 1 -44.08 18.73 -5.92
C MET A 1 -43.10 18.47 -7.05
N PHE A 2 -42.09 19.30 -7.21
CA PHE A 2 -40.98 18.98 -8.12
C PHE A 2 -40.05 18.01 -7.38
N ALA A 3 -39.93 16.79 -7.87
CA ALA A 3 -38.94 15.85 -7.35
C ALA A 3 -37.55 16.42 -7.65
N VAL A 4 -36.82 16.80 -6.60
CA VAL A 4 -35.41 17.15 -6.71
C VAL A 4 -34.69 15.94 -7.31
N PRO A 5 -33.94 16.08 -8.42
CA PRO A 5 -33.18 14.96 -8.96
C PRO A 5 -32.24 14.47 -7.86
N LYS A 6 -32.35 13.20 -7.47
CA LYS A 6 -31.31 12.58 -6.64
C LYS A 6 -29.99 12.81 -7.37
N ASN A 7 -29.06 13.54 -6.75
CA ASN A 7 -27.71 13.71 -7.29
C ASN A 7 -27.19 12.35 -7.77
N PRO A 8 -26.58 12.26 -8.96
CA PRO A 8 -26.05 10.99 -9.45
C PRO A 8 -25.10 10.42 -8.39
N PRO A 9 -25.11 9.09 -8.18
CA PRO A 9 -24.28 8.46 -7.15
C PRO A 9 -22.82 8.88 -7.37
N GLN A 10 -22.23 9.45 -6.32
CA GLN A 10 -20.86 9.94 -6.38
C GLN A 10 -19.93 8.77 -6.67
N LYS A 11 -19.06 8.94 -7.68
CA LYS A 11 -18.07 7.91 -8.02
C LYS A 11 -17.09 7.77 -6.86
N LEU A 12 -16.99 6.56 -6.32
CA LEU A 12 -16.05 6.23 -5.24
C LEU A 12 -14.64 6.07 -5.80
N LEU A 13 -13.66 6.41 -4.97
CA LEU A 13 -12.24 6.30 -5.28
C LEU A 13 -11.81 4.84 -5.44
N TYR A 14 -12.34 3.96 -4.59
CA TYR A 14 -11.99 2.55 -4.55
C TYR A 14 -13.09 1.68 -5.16
N SER A 15 -12.71 0.67 -5.93
CA SER A 15 -13.63 -0.40 -6.31
C SER A 15 -13.80 -1.39 -5.15
N LYS A 16 -14.93 -2.12 -5.14
CA LYS A 16 -15.15 -3.20 -4.17
C LYS A 16 -14.07 -4.29 -4.26
N GLU A 17 -13.61 -4.57 -5.47
CA GLU A 17 -12.53 -5.51 -5.74
C GLU A 17 -11.20 -5.04 -5.14
N PHE A 18 -10.83 -3.77 -5.37
CA PHE A 18 -9.63 -3.20 -4.79
C PHE A 18 -9.63 -3.29 -3.25
N ILE A 19 -10.73 -2.95 -2.59
CA ILE A 19 -10.86 -3.08 -1.13
C ILE A 19 -10.73 -4.54 -0.68
N ARG A 20 -11.30 -5.49 -1.41
CA ARG A 20 -11.18 -6.92 -1.12
C ARG A 20 -9.72 -7.37 -1.20
N ASP A 21 -8.99 -6.91 -2.22
CA ASP A 21 -7.60 -7.29 -2.44
C ASP A 21 -6.68 -6.67 -1.38
N VAL A 22 -6.92 -5.40 -1.01
CA VAL A 22 -6.21 -4.74 0.11
C VAL A 22 -6.46 -5.46 1.43
N LYS A 23 -7.69 -5.91 1.71
CA LYS A 23 -7.95 -6.77 2.89
C LYS A 23 -7.17 -8.07 2.84
N GLY A 24 -7.01 -8.65 1.65
CA GLY A 24 -6.15 -9.82 1.43
C GLY A 24 -4.69 -9.54 1.78
N PHE A 25 -4.18 -8.41 1.29
CA PHE A 25 -2.83 -7.97 1.53
C PHE A 25 -2.54 -7.67 3.01
N LEU A 26 -3.47 -7.00 3.70
CA LEU A 26 -3.37 -6.75 5.15
C LEU A 26 -3.19 -8.05 5.95
N ARG A 27 -3.97 -9.10 5.64
CA ARG A 27 -3.80 -10.41 6.31
C ARG A 27 -2.42 -11.01 6.09
N CYS A 28 -1.80 -10.77 4.93
CA CYS A 28 -0.43 -11.23 4.66
C CYS A 28 0.58 -10.43 5.48
N LEU A 29 0.43 -9.10 5.58
CA LEU A 29 1.31 -8.26 6.39
C LEU A 29 1.20 -8.56 7.89
N GLU A 30 -0.01 -8.79 8.40
CA GLU A 30 -0.24 -9.19 9.79
C GLU A 30 0.46 -10.51 10.13
N LYS A 31 0.39 -11.50 9.22
CA LYS A 31 1.15 -12.74 9.38
C LYS A 31 2.65 -12.50 9.37
N LEU A 32 3.12 -11.53 8.58
CA LEU A 32 4.53 -11.18 8.48
C LEU A 32 5.07 -10.56 9.79
N LEU A 33 4.22 -9.95 10.62
CA LEU A 33 4.62 -9.46 11.94
C LEU A 33 5.12 -10.58 12.87
N ALA A 34 4.64 -11.81 12.70
CA ALA A 34 5.09 -12.96 13.47
C ALA A 34 6.45 -13.51 13.00
N HIS A 35 6.99 -13.04 11.87
CA HIS A 35 8.28 -13.51 11.38
C HIS A 35 9.42 -12.97 12.25
N PRO A 36 10.43 -13.81 12.64
CA PRO A 36 11.50 -13.40 13.55
C PRO A 36 12.26 -12.15 13.10
N ARG A 37 12.47 -11.97 11.79
CA ARG A 37 13.15 -10.78 11.25
C ARG A 37 12.36 -9.48 11.42
N THR A 38 11.05 -9.55 11.64
CA THR A 38 10.21 -8.36 11.91
C THR A 38 10.40 -7.83 13.33
N SER A 39 11.05 -8.58 14.22
CA SER A 39 11.48 -8.07 15.53
C SER A 39 12.55 -6.97 15.44
N ARG A 40 13.25 -6.86 14.31
CA ARG A 40 14.20 -5.78 14.06
C ARG A 40 13.44 -4.48 13.81
N PRO A 41 13.75 -3.38 14.52
CA PRO A 41 13.00 -2.11 14.39
C PRO A 41 12.92 -1.59 12.95
N GLU A 42 14.01 -1.72 12.22
CA GLU A 42 14.11 -1.32 10.81
C GLU A 42 13.14 -2.09 9.90
N ASN A 43 12.97 -3.39 10.09
CA ASN A 43 12.01 -4.20 9.33
C ASN A 43 10.57 -3.95 9.80
N TYR A 44 10.39 -3.82 11.11
CA TYR A 44 9.09 -3.52 11.71
C TYR A 44 8.49 -2.25 11.13
N TYR A 45 9.30 -1.19 11.00
CA TYR A 45 8.86 0.10 10.47
C TYR A 45 8.18 -0.02 9.10
N TYR A 46 8.79 -0.74 8.15
CA TYR A 46 8.23 -0.87 6.79
C TYR A 46 6.94 -1.68 6.77
N VAL A 47 6.89 -2.80 7.52
CA VAL A 47 5.67 -3.61 7.61
C VAL A 47 4.53 -2.83 8.27
N TYR A 48 4.81 -2.16 9.40
CA TYR A 48 3.82 -1.40 10.13
C TYR A 48 3.31 -0.19 9.33
N SER A 49 4.18 0.46 8.56
CA SER A 49 3.79 1.56 7.66
C SER A 49 2.81 1.09 6.59
N LEU A 50 3.07 -0.08 5.97
CA LEU A 50 2.15 -0.68 5.01
C LEU A 50 0.81 -1.04 5.66
N ILE A 51 0.83 -1.66 6.84
CA ILE A 51 -0.40 -2.00 7.59
C ILE A 51 -1.21 -0.73 7.87
N THR A 52 -0.57 0.33 8.34
CA THR A 52 -1.23 1.60 8.68
C THR A 52 -1.91 2.20 7.46
N TYR A 53 -1.19 2.29 6.34
CA TYR A 53 -1.73 2.85 5.10
C TYR A 53 -2.90 2.04 4.54
N TYR A 54 -2.75 0.72 4.44
CA TYR A 54 -3.79 -0.14 3.90
C TYR A 54 -5.01 -0.26 4.83
N THR A 55 -4.80 -0.15 6.15
CA THR A 55 -5.90 -0.08 7.12
C THR A 55 -6.71 1.20 6.92
N ALA A 56 -6.06 2.34 6.66
CA ALA A 56 -6.76 3.58 6.34
C ALA A 56 -7.66 3.42 5.11
N ILE A 57 -7.14 2.83 4.02
CA ILE A 57 -7.92 2.53 2.81
C ILE A 57 -9.17 1.69 3.12
N VAL A 58 -9.02 0.62 3.92
CA VAL A 58 -10.12 -0.28 4.25
C VAL A 58 -11.16 0.39 5.15
N ASN A 59 -10.74 1.28 6.04
CA ASN A 59 -11.61 1.99 6.97
C ASN A 59 -12.33 3.19 6.34
N THR A 60 -11.89 3.64 5.17
CA THR A 60 -12.52 4.75 4.43
C THR A 60 -12.95 4.31 3.01
N PRO A 61 -13.86 3.34 2.86
CA PRO A 61 -14.23 2.82 1.54
C PRO A 61 -15.01 3.82 0.67
N ASP A 62 -15.66 4.80 1.30
CA ASP A 62 -16.58 5.74 0.66
C ASP A 62 -15.91 7.06 0.24
N VAL A 63 -14.57 7.10 0.15
CA VAL A 63 -13.83 8.28 -0.29
C VAL A 63 -14.24 8.64 -1.73
N PRO A 64 -14.54 9.91 -2.03
CA PRO A 64 -14.95 10.31 -3.37
C PRO A 64 -13.78 10.34 -4.36
N SER A 65 -14.03 10.00 -5.62
CA SER A 65 -13.05 10.01 -6.72
C SER A 65 -12.83 11.44 -7.27
N THR A 66 -12.32 12.34 -6.44
CA THR A 66 -11.83 13.66 -6.88
C THR A 66 -10.47 13.50 -7.57
N LYS A 67 -10.09 14.47 -8.42
CA LYS A 67 -8.76 14.47 -9.07
C LYS A 67 -7.64 14.42 -8.03
N GLU A 68 -7.78 15.18 -6.96
CA GLU A 68 -6.82 15.24 -5.84
C GLU A 68 -6.70 13.88 -5.14
N ASN A 69 -7.82 13.25 -4.77
CA ASN A 69 -7.81 11.95 -4.11
C ASN A 69 -7.22 10.84 -4.98
N VAL A 70 -7.48 10.88 -6.29
CA VAL A 70 -6.88 9.94 -7.25
C VAL A 70 -5.37 10.14 -7.32
N GLU A 71 -4.89 11.38 -7.33
CA GLU A 71 -3.46 11.67 -7.38
C GLU A 71 -2.74 11.28 -6.09
N LEU A 72 -3.31 11.62 -4.92
CA LEU A 72 -2.80 11.21 -3.62
C LEU A 72 -2.74 9.68 -3.50
N LEU A 73 -3.77 8.97 -3.96
CA LEU A 73 -3.77 7.51 -3.98
C LEU A 73 -2.63 6.97 -4.85
N LYS A 74 -2.44 7.51 -6.06
CA LYS A 74 -1.34 7.07 -6.95
C LYS A 74 0.01 7.26 -6.29
N GLN A 75 0.27 8.43 -5.71
CA GLN A 75 1.53 8.73 -5.03
C GLN A 75 1.75 7.80 -3.84
N GLY A 76 0.71 7.59 -3.02
CA GLY A 76 0.77 6.66 -1.91
C GLY A 76 1.05 5.22 -2.34
N LEU A 77 0.42 4.75 -3.43
CA LEU A 77 0.69 3.41 -3.97
C LEU A 77 2.11 3.24 -4.51
N VAL A 78 2.74 4.30 -5.04
CA VAL A 78 4.16 4.26 -5.43
C VAL A 78 5.06 4.07 -4.21
N VAL A 79 4.77 4.76 -3.10
CA VAL A 79 5.51 4.60 -1.85
C VAL A 79 5.29 3.22 -1.25
N CYS A 80 4.04 2.75 -1.22
CA CYS A 80 3.72 1.40 -0.75
C CYS A 80 4.46 0.35 -1.57
N LYS A 81 4.48 0.46 -2.89
CA LYS A 81 5.20 -0.49 -3.75
C LYS A 81 6.69 -0.54 -3.40
N TRP A 82 7.30 0.61 -3.14
CA TRP A 82 8.69 0.66 -2.71
C TRP A 82 8.92 -0.03 -1.35
N PHE A 83 8.02 0.18 -0.38
CA PHE A 83 8.09 -0.49 0.92
C PHE A 83 7.86 -1.99 0.81
N GLU A 84 6.93 -2.43 -0.04
CA GLU A 84 6.69 -3.85 -0.32
C GLU A 84 7.93 -4.53 -0.88
N ASP A 85 8.64 -3.86 -1.79
CA ASP A 85 9.87 -4.38 -2.39
C ASP A 85 11.00 -4.53 -1.35
N ILE A 86 11.10 -3.59 -0.40
CA ILE A 86 12.02 -3.67 0.75
C ILE A 86 11.62 -4.84 1.64
N VAL A 87 10.35 -4.92 2.03
CA VAL A 87 9.81 -5.96 2.91
C VAL A 87 10.02 -7.36 2.34
N ALA A 88 9.79 -7.54 1.03
CA ALA A 88 10.00 -8.82 0.36
C ALA A 88 11.48 -9.24 0.33
N ARG A 89 12.42 -8.30 0.16
CA ARG A 89 13.86 -8.60 0.13
C ARG A 89 14.45 -8.84 1.52
N THR A 90 13.88 -8.22 2.55
CA THR A 90 14.44 -8.22 3.90
C THR A 90 13.90 -9.34 4.77
N ILE A 91 12.57 -9.54 4.79
CA ILE A 91 11.94 -10.47 5.71
C ILE A 91 12.05 -11.91 5.20
N PRO A 92 11.39 -12.31 4.08
CA PRO A 92 11.62 -13.63 3.51
C PRO A 92 12.97 -13.72 2.79
N GLY A 93 13.40 -12.68 2.06
CA GLY A 93 14.66 -12.68 1.31
C GLY A 93 15.93 -12.60 2.16
N GLY A 94 15.82 -12.16 3.41
CA GLY A 94 16.91 -12.18 4.38
C GLY A 94 18.03 -11.18 4.22
N LYS A 95 17.86 -10.21 3.31
CA LYS A 95 18.77 -9.09 3.14
C LYS A 95 18.64 -8.10 4.30
N THR A 96 19.69 -7.32 4.52
CA THR A 96 19.62 -6.08 5.27
C THR A 96 18.81 -5.03 4.49
N ILE A 97 18.35 -3.98 5.18
CA ILE A 97 17.67 -2.86 4.52
C ILE A 97 18.57 -2.23 3.45
N VAL A 98 19.87 -2.07 3.75
CA VAL A 98 20.85 -1.46 2.84
C VAL A 98 20.97 -2.27 1.56
N GLU A 99 21.22 -3.57 1.66
CA GLU A 99 21.31 -4.46 0.50
C GLU A 99 20.01 -4.44 -0.33
N ALA A 100 18.85 -4.48 0.34
CA ALA A 100 17.56 -4.43 -0.34
C ALA A 100 17.36 -3.10 -1.10
N MET A 101 17.77 -1.97 -0.52
CA MET A 101 17.66 -0.65 -1.16
C MET A 101 18.62 -0.52 -2.35
N GLU A 102 19.85 -1.03 -2.23
CA GLU A 102 20.83 -1.04 -3.32
C GLU A 102 20.32 -1.84 -4.52
N ASP A 103 19.77 -3.04 -4.30
CA ASP A 103 19.18 -3.84 -5.37
C ASP A 103 18.02 -3.13 -6.06
N ILE A 104 17.11 -2.54 -5.28
CA ILE A 104 15.97 -1.81 -5.83
C ILE A 104 16.44 -0.62 -6.66
N GLN A 105 17.48 0.09 -6.21
CA GLN A 105 18.03 1.22 -6.93
C GLN A 105 18.69 0.78 -8.25
N GLU A 106 19.42 -0.33 -8.23
CA GLU A 106 20.05 -0.89 -9.42
C GLU A 106 19.03 -1.40 -10.44
N GLU A 107 17.97 -2.07 -10.00
CA GLU A 107 16.85 -2.49 -10.84
C GLU A 107 16.16 -1.28 -11.51
N ARG A 108 16.00 -0.18 -10.78
CA ARG A 108 15.43 1.07 -11.33
C ARG A 108 16.34 1.69 -12.39
N ARG A 109 17.66 1.70 -12.19
CA ARG A 109 18.62 2.21 -13.20
C ARG A 109 18.56 1.40 -14.49
N ARG A 110 18.40 0.07 -14.40
CA ARG A 110 18.31 -0.81 -15.57
C ARG A 110 17.01 -0.66 -16.34
N SER A 111 15.94 -0.29 -15.64
CA SER A 111 14.59 -0.18 -16.21
C SER A 111 14.30 1.20 -16.84
N ASN A 112 15.09 2.23 -16.51
CA ASN A 112 15.07 3.56 -17.13
C ASN A 112 16.45 3.88 -17.73
N PRO A 113 16.76 3.38 -18.96
CA PRO A 113 17.99 3.72 -19.67
C PRO A 113 18.07 5.20 -20.07
#